data_AF-A0A2D5GGK3-F1
#
_entry.id   AF-A0A2D5GGK3-F1
#
_cell.length_a   1.000
_cell.length_b   1.000
_cell.length_c   1.000
_cell.angle_alpha   90.00
_cell.angle_beta   90.00
_cell.angle_gamma   90.00
#
_symmetry.space_group_name_H-M   'P 1'
#
loop_
_entity.id
_entity.type
_entity.pdbx_description
1 polymer ?
#
loop_
_entity_poly.entity_id
_entity_poly.type
_entity_poly.pdbx_seq_one_letter_code
_entity_poly.pdbx_strand_id
1 'polypeptide(L)' 'DFIGKNRKLALKQGDLLAVRSAGAYGFAMSSNYNSRNRAAEVMVDEEQSFLVRRRETFEQQIAGESVIPG' A
#
# COMPACT_ATOMS: atom_id res chain seq x y z
N ASP A 1 10.88 8.56 -7.02
CA ASP A 1 9.62 8.30 -6.30
C ASP A 1 9.56 9.18 -5.05
N PHE A 2 8.52 9.99 -4.86
CA PHE A 2 8.40 10.94 -3.74
C PHE A 2 6.95 11.12 -3.30
N ILE A 3 6.73 11.34 -2.00
CA ILE A 3 5.38 11.58 -1.43
C ILE A 3 5.20 13.05 -1.00
N GLY A 4 6.29 13.78 -0.74
CA GLY A 4 6.24 15.20 -0.39
C GLY A 4 7.64 15.84 -0.42
N LYS A 5 7.68 17.17 -0.53
CA LYS A 5 8.92 17.96 -0.55
C LYS A 5 8.86 19.05 0.52
N ASN A 6 10.03 19.51 0.99
CA ASN A 6 10.19 20.65 1.90
C ASN A 6 9.30 20.58 3.16
N ARG A 7 9.26 19.43 3.84
CA ARG A 7 8.47 19.23 5.06
C ARG A 7 9.33 19.42 6.30
N LYS A 8 8.88 20.27 7.23
CA LYS A 8 9.49 20.40 8.56
C LYS A 8 8.98 19.28 9.45
N LEU A 9 9.83 18.33 9.79
CA LEU A 9 9.51 17.17 10.63
C LEU A 9 10.68 16.89 11.58
N ALA A 10 10.40 16.46 12.80
CA ALA A 10 11.40 15.92 13.72
C ALA A 10 11.29 14.40 13.66
N LEU A 11 12.25 13.73 13.03
CA LEU A 11 12.17 12.30 12.70
C LEU A 11 13.35 11.51 13.25
N LYS A 12 13.07 10.25 13.58
CA LYS A 12 14.04 9.19 13.82
C LYS A 12 13.65 7.95 13.00
N GLN A 13 14.60 7.05 12.80
CA GLN A 13 14.32 5.77 12.14
C GLN A 13 13.28 4.99 12.94
N GLY A 14 12.27 4.46 12.24
CA GLY A 14 11.17 3.71 12.85
C GLY A 14 9.91 4.54 13.13
N ASP A 15 9.98 5.87 13.02
CA ASP A 15 8.79 6.72 13.16
C ASP A 15 7.77 6.47 12.05
N LEU A 16 6.48 6.54 12.40
CA LEU A 16 5.37 6.41 11.47
C LEU A 16 4.88 7.78 11.01
N LEU A 17 4.52 7.88 9.73
CA LEU A 17 3.99 9.10 9.11
C LEU A 17 2.59 8.85 8.54
N ALA A 18 1.70 9.82 8.73
CA ALA A 18 0.36 9.83 8.14
C ALA A 18 0.31 10.80 6.96
N VAL A 19 0.04 10.27 5.75
CA VAL A 19 -0.24 11.07 4.56
C VAL A 19 -1.75 11.30 4.51
N ARG A 20 -2.18 12.52 4.79
CA ARG A 20 -3.60 12.90 4.81
C ARG A 20 -4.14 13.10 3.39
N SER A 21 -5.46 13.09 3.27
CA SER A 21 -6.19 13.29 2.00
C SER A 21 -5.86 12.25 0.92
N ALA A 22 -5.52 11.02 1.32
CA ALA A 22 -5.21 9.91 0.42
C ALA A 22 -6.42 8.97 0.16
N GLY A 23 -7.62 9.33 0.62
CA GLY A 23 -8.82 8.49 0.51
C GLY A 23 -9.43 8.42 -0.90
N ALA A 24 -9.19 9.43 -1.73
CA ALA A 24 -9.60 9.44 -3.14
C ALA A 24 -8.35 9.35 -4.03
N TYR A 25 -8.43 8.59 -5.12
CA TYR A 25 -7.35 8.40 -6.10
C TYR A 25 -6.01 7.86 -5.54
N GLY A 26 -5.97 7.43 -4.27
CA GLY A 26 -4.81 6.75 -3.68
C GLY A 26 -4.74 5.30 -4.12
N PHE A 27 -5.40 4.41 -3.37
CA PHE A 27 -5.39 2.97 -3.66
C PHE A 27 -5.86 2.65 -5.09
N ALA A 28 -6.89 3.35 -5.58
CA ALA A 28 -7.45 3.14 -6.93
C ALA A 28 -6.41 3.28 -8.07
N MET A 29 -5.34 4.04 -7.85
CA MET A 29 -4.24 4.21 -8.81
C MET A 29 -2.96 3.45 -8.42
N SER A 30 -3.00 2.65 -7.36
CA SER A 30 -1.84 1.84 -6.93
C SER A 30 -1.54 0.70 -7.89
N SER A 31 -0.27 0.34 -8.01
CA SER A 31 0.22 -0.70 -8.92
C SER A 31 1.20 -1.64 -8.23
N ASN A 32 1.52 -2.75 -8.89
CA ASN A 32 2.56 -3.69 -8.48
C ASN A 32 3.94 -3.36 -9.05
N TYR A 33 4.19 -2.09 -9.39
CA TYR A 33 5.49 -1.65 -9.91
C TYR A 33 6.63 -2.04 -8.96
N ASN A 34 7.74 -2.54 -9.52
CA ASN A 34 8.86 -3.17 -8.80
C ASN A 34 8.48 -4.43 -8.01
N SER A 35 7.46 -5.17 -8.46
CA SER A 35 6.95 -6.37 -7.77
C SER A 35 6.63 -6.13 -6.30
N ARG A 36 6.07 -4.95 -6.01
CA ARG A 36 5.63 -4.58 -4.67
C ARG A 36 4.15 -4.89 -4.54
N ASN A 37 3.81 -5.71 -3.55
CA ASN A 37 2.44 -6.02 -3.21
C ASN A 37 1.68 -4.77 -2.76
N ARG A 38 0.44 -4.59 -3.23
CA ARG A 38 -0.40 -3.47 -2.80
C ARG A 38 -0.70 -3.55 -1.30
N ALA A 39 -0.88 -2.37 -0.70
CA ALA A 39 -1.11 -2.23 0.73
C ALA A 39 -2.44 -2.84 1.18
N ALA A 40 -2.55 -3.14 2.47
CA ALA A 40 -3.85 -3.42 3.09
C ALA A 40 -4.66 -2.12 3.23
N GLU A 41 -5.98 -2.22 3.19
CA GLU A 41 -6.90 -1.13 3.55
C GLU A 41 -7.70 -1.57 4.78
N VAL A 42 -7.74 -0.69 5.79
CA VAL A 42 -8.44 -0.90 7.05
C VAL A 42 -9.50 0.19 7.18
N MET A 43 -10.74 -0.22 7.46
CA MET A 43 -11.82 0.68 7.84
C MET A 43 -11.89 0.76 9.36
N VAL A 44 -12.04 1.95 9.89
CA VAL A 44 -12.29 2.17 11.31
C VAL A 44 -13.73 2.62 11.46
N ASP A 45 -14.47 1.94 12.32
CA ASP A 45 -15.84 2.28 12.71
C ASP A 45 -15.88 2.34 14.24
N GLU A 46 -16.06 3.54 14.78
CA GLU A 46 -15.92 3.87 16.20
C GLU A 46 -14.61 3.30 16.81
N GLU A 47 -14.73 2.33 17.72
CA GLU A 47 -13.62 1.67 18.42
C GLU A 47 -13.13 0.39 17.71
N GLN A 48 -13.76 0.01 16.60
CA GLN A 48 -13.47 -1.22 15.88
C GLN A 48 -12.71 -0.97 14.58
N SER A 49 -11.80 -1.88 14.24
CA SER A 49 -11.03 -1.85 13.00
C SER A 49 -11.30 -3.10 12.17
N PHE A 50 -11.60 -2.92 10.89
CA PHE A 50 -11.96 -3.97 9.95
C PHE A 50 -10.98 -4.01 8.79
N LEU A 51 -10.39 -5.17 8.53
CA LEU A 51 -9.59 -5.39 7.32
C LEU A 51 -10.53 -5.49 6.11
N VAL A 52 -10.74 -4.38 5.41
CA VAL A 52 -11.61 -4.32 4.22
C VAL A 52 -10.88 -4.72 2.94
N ARG A 53 -9.55 -4.64 2.94
CA ARG A 53 -8.71 -5.20 1.88
C ARG A 53 -7.42 -5.78 2.45
N ARG A 54 -7.20 -7.08 2.24
CA ARG A 54 -5.95 -7.75 2.62
C ARG A 54 -4.79 -7.25 1.76
N ARG A 55 -3.61 -7.13 2.37
CA ARG A 55 -2.34 -6.96 1.65
C ARG A 55 -2.14 -8.11 0.66
N GLU A 56 -1.66 -7.80 -0.53
CA GLU A 56 -1.34 -8.83 -1.51
C GLU A 56 -0.13 -9.68 -1.08
N THR A 57 -0.09 -10.93 -1.54
CA THR A 57 1.10 -11.78 -1.46
C THR A 57 1.79 -11.85 -2.81
N PHE A 58 3.05 -12.28 -2.81
CA PHE A 58 3.80 -12.42 -4.06
C PHE A 58 3.16 -13.46 -4.99
N GLU A 59 2.67 -14.56 -4.44
CA GLU A 59 1.97 -15.62 -5.18
C GLU A 59 0.74 -15.08 -5.90
N GLN A 60 0.00 -14.16 -5.27
CA GLN A 60 -1.14 -13.50 -5.91
C GLN A 60 -0.70 -12.61 -7.07
N GLN A 61 0.46 -11.97 -6.96
CA GLN A 61 1.00 -11.09 -8.00
C GLN A 61 1.31 -11.88 -9.28
N ILE A 62 1.88 -13.08 -9.15
CA ILE A 62 2.30 -13.92 -10.27
C ILE A 62 1.27 -15.00 -10.63
N ALA A 63 0.09 -15.01 -10.00
CA ALA A 63 -0.88 -16.08 -10.14
C ALA A 63 -1.37 -16.31 -11.58
N GLY A 64 -1.30 -15.28 -12.43
CA GLY A 64 -1.66 -15.35 -13.84
C GLY A 64 -0.50 -15.66 -14.79
N GLU A 65 0.71 -15.85 -14.28
CA GLU A 65 1.91 -16.10 -15.09
C GLU A 65 2.11 -17.60 -15.31
N SER A 66 2.71 -17.96 -16.45
CA SER A 66 3.07 -19.34 -16.76
C SER A 66 4.33 -19.36 -17.62
N VAL A 67 5.18 -20.36 -17.39
CA VAL A 67 6.35 -20.61 -18.24
C VAL A 67 5.93 -21.38 -19.48
N ILE A 68 6.63 -21.17 -20.59
CA ILE A 68 6.40 -21.95 -21.81
C ILE A 68 6.88 -23.39 -21.56
N PRO A 69 6.12 -24.43 -21.96
CA PRO A 69 6.57 -25.81 -21.87
C PRO A 69 7.89 -26.01 -22.63
N GLY A 70 8.86 -26.66 -21.97
CA GLY A 70 10.12 -27.09 -22.59
C GLY A 70 9.98 -28.38 -23.38
#